data_AF-A0A4D4MI16-F1
#
_entry.id   AF-A0A4D4MI16-F1
#
_cell.length_a   1.000
_cell.length_b   1.000
_cell.length_c   1.000
_cell.angle_alpha   90.00
_cell.angle_beta   90.00
_cell.angle_gamma   90.00
#
_symmetry.space_group_name_H-M   'P 1'
#
loop_
_entity.id
_entity.type
_entity.pdbx_description
1 polymer ?
#
loop_
_entity_poly.entity_id
_entity_poly.type
_entity_poly.pdbx_seq_one_letter_code
_entity_poly.pdbx_strand_id
1 'polypeptide(L)'
;MQYPTPASLLKADVDPGKPPILHIDIPDDASTWAAEHHHALRTLVTEHGAALIRGLHLRDADQAGTVLHRLAPALMTDKEAFAPRRTYTPGVYSSSAWPQNQPMCMHHELSYTRRPPASCCSPV
;
A
#
# COMPACT_ATOMS: atom_id res chain seq x y z
N MET A 1 -21.18 -20.60 -13.37
CA MET A 1 -19.79 -20.94 -13.00
C MET A 1 -19.28 -19.84 -12.09
N GLN A 2 -18.90 -20.16 -10.86
CA GLN A 2 -18.35 -19.20 -9.91
C GLN A 2 -16.84 -19.21 -10.10
N TYR A 3 -16.28 -18.12 -10.63
CA TYR A 3 -14.83 -17.97 -10.69
C TYR A 3 -14.31 -17.62 -9.29
N PRO A 4 -13.17 -18.19 -8.87
CA PRO A 4 -12.57 -17.83 -7.60
C PRO A 4 -12.21 -16.35 -7.61
N THR A 5 -12.64 -15.62 -6.57
CA THR A 5 -12.28 -14.21 -6.39
C THR A 5 -10.82 -14.07 -5.98
N PRO A 6 -10.17 -12.92 -6.23
CA PRO A 6 -8.82 -12.64 -5.74
C PRO A 6 -8.68 -12.84 -4.23
N ALA A 7 -9.70 -12.43 -3.45
CA ALA A 7 -9.74 -12.65 -2.01
C ALA A 7 -9.70 -14.15 -1.65
N SER A 8 -10.42 -14.99 -2.40
CA SER A 8 -10.42 -16.45 -2.19
C SER A 8 -9.08 -17.09 -2.57
N LEU A 9 -8.46 -16.63 -3.67
CA LEU A 9 -7.14 -17.10 -4.10
C LEU A 9 -6.04 -16.74 -3.08
N LEU A 10 -6.14 -15.54 -2.49
CA LEU A 10 -5.23 -15.08 -1.45
C LEU A 10 -5.59 -15.60 -0.05
N LYS A 11 -6.74 -16.27 0.13
CA LYS A 11 -7.29 -16.62 1.45
C LYS A 11 -7.39 -15.40 2.39
N ALA A 12 -7.78 -14.25 1.85
CA ALA A 12 -8.00 -13.04 2.63
C ALA A 12 -9.27 -13.18 3.47
N ASP A 13 -9.21 -12.69 4.72
CA ASP A 13 -10.38 -12.54 5.57
C ASP A 13 -11.20 -11.32 5.10
N VAL A 14 -12.48 -11.53 4.82
CA VAL A 14 -13.38 -10.52 4.24
C VAL A 14 -14.60 -10.36 5.14
N ASP A 15 -14.74 -9.18 5.73
CA ASP A 15 -15.89 -8.78 6.55
C ASP A 15 -16.58 -7.58 5.87
N PRO A 16 -17.91 -7.62 5.62
CA PRO A 16 -18.63 -6.51 5.02
C PRO A 16 -18.36 -5.15 5.70
N GLY A 17 -17.99 -4.15 4.90
CA GLY A 17 -17.69 -2.80 5.38
C GLY A 17 -16.28 -2.62 5.96
N LYS A 18 -15.42 -3.64 5.92
CA LYS A 18 -14.01 -3.57 6.31
C LYS A 18 -13.08 -3.92 5.15
N PRO A 19 -11.86 -3.36 5.11
CA PRO A 19 -10.85 -3.81 4.15
C PRO A 19 -10.51 -5.30 4.38
N PRO A 20 -10.35 -6.10 3.31
CA PRO A 20 -9.82 -7.45 3.41
C PRO A 20 -8.47 -7.50 4.12
N ILE A 21 -8.28 -8.51 4.97
CA ILE A 21 -7.02 -8.75 5.68
C ILE A 21 -6.40 -10.04 5.18
N LEU A 22 -5.24 -9.93 4.53
CA LEU A 22 -4.41 -11.04 4.12
C LEU A 22 -3.37 -11.33 5.21
N HIS A 23 -3.48 -12.51 5.84
CA HIS A 23 -2.45 -13.03 6.74
C HIS A 23 -1.51 -13.94 5.96
N ILE A 24 -0.21 -13.68 6.08
CA ILE A 24 0.84 -14.53 5.53
C ILE A 24 1.80 -14.94 6.63
N ASP A 25 2.39 -16.13 6.49
CA ASP A 25 3.59 -16.46 7.23
C ASP A 25 4.74 -15.55 6.79
N ILE A 26 5.73 -15.35 7.67
CA ILE A 26 6.89 -14.52 7.36
C ILE A 26 7.61 -15.13 6.15
N PRO A 27 7.68 -14.43 5.00
CA PRO A 27 8.35 -14.96 3.83
C PRO A 27 9.87 -14.94 4.05
N ASP A 28 10.58 -15.88 3.42
CA ASP A 28 12.05 -15.85 3.36
C ASP A 28 12.55 -14.56 2.68
N ASP A 29 11.84 -14.10 1.64
CA ASP A 29 12.07 -12.83 0.97
C ASP A 29 10.76 -12.11 0.63
N ALA A 30 10.53 -10.96 1.28
CA ALA A 30 9.31 -10.17 1.11
C ALA A 30 9.18 -9.59 -0.32
N SER A 31 10.29 -9.28 -0.98
CA SER A 31 10.29 -8.74 -2.36
C SER A 31 9.81 -9.79 -3.36
N THR A 32 10.33 -11.02 -3.28
CA THR A 32 9.94 -12.13 -4.15
C THR A 32 8.47 -12.45 -3.93
N TRP A 33 8.03 -12.54 -2.67
CA TRP A 33 6.61 -12.73 -2.34
C TRP A 33 5.73 -11.64 -2.98
N ALA A 34 6.15 -10.37 -2.86
CA ALA A 34 5.40 -9.25 -3.44
C ALA A 34 5.34 -9.32 -4.97
N ALA A 35 6.44 -9.73 -5.63
CA ALA A 35 6.47 -9.92 -7.08
C ALA A 35 5.53 -11.04 -7.54
N GLU A 36 5.43 -12.13 -6.79
CA GLU A 36 4.52 -13.24 -7.09
C GLU A 36 3.04 -12.84 -6.94
N HIS A 37 2.72 -12.02 -5.94
CA HIS A 37 1.33 -11.71 -5.57
C HIS A 37 0.82 -10.36 -6.08
N HIS A 38 1.67 -9.53 -6.71
CA HIS A 38 1.33 -8.14 -7.08
C HIS A 38 0.00 -8.00 -7.86
N HIS A 39 -0.26 -8.88 -8.82
CA HIS A 39 -1.48 -8.82 -9.63
C HIS A 39 -2.72 -9.10 -8.79
N ALA A 40 -2.69 -10.17 -7.98
CA ALA A 40 -3.81 -10.53 -7.12
C ALA A 40 -4.08 -9.44 -6.06
N LEU A 41 -3.03 -8.85 -5.49
CA LEU A 41 -3.15 -7.74 -4.54
C LEU A 41 -3.76 -6.49 -5.20
N ARG A 42 -3.34 -6.16 -6.43
CA ARG A 42 -3.90 -5.04 -7.17
C ARG A 42 -5.38 -5.25 -7.48
N THR A 43 -5.78 -6.47 -7.87
CA THR A 43 -7.20 -6.78 -8.11
C THR A 43 -7.99 -6.69 -6.80
N LEU A 44 -7.46 -7.20 -5.69
CA LEU A 44 -8.10 -7.10 -4.37
C LEU A 44 -8.34 -5.63 -3.95
N VAL A 45 -7.34 -4.77 -4.11
CA VAL A 45 -7.48 -3.32 -3.84
C VAL A 45 -8.47 -2.66 -4.81
N THR A 46 -8.49 -3.08 -6.08
CA THR A 46 -9.43 -2.54 -7.07
C THR A 46 -10.88 -2.93 -6.74
N GLU A 47 -11.10 -4.14 -6.25
CA GLU A 47 -12.44 -4.65 -5.88
C GLU A 47 -12.95 -4.09 -4.56
N HIS A 48 -12.07 -3.94 -3.55
CA HIS A 48 -12.46 -3.59 -2.18
C HIS A 48 -12.08 -2.18 -1.74
N GLY A 49 -11.34 -1.42 -2.56
CA GLY A 49 -10.87 -0.07 -2.27
C GLY A 49 -9.62 0.00 -1.37
N ALA A 50 -9.35 -1.03 -0.57
CA ALA A 50 -8.16 -1.17 0.26
C ALA A 50 -7.91 -2.64 0.60
N ALA A 51 -6.70 -2.99 1.04
CA ALA A 51 -6.37 -4.28 1.61
C ALA A 51 -5.25 -4.13 2.66
N LEU A 52 -5.27 -4.95 3.71
CA LEU A 52 -4.23 -5.01 4.72
C LEU A 52 -3.46 -6.32 4.61
N ILE A 53 -2.13 -6.25 4.52
CA ILE A 53 -1.26 -7.43 4.50
C ILE A 53 -0.53 -7.52 5.84
N ARG A 54 -0.71 -8.63 6.55
CA ARG A 54 -0.05 -8.91 7.85
C ARG A 54 0.92 -10.07 7.70
N GLY A 55 2.17 -9.86 8.11
CA GLY A 55 3.21 -10.90 8.10
C GLY A 55 4.44 -10.60 7.24
N LEU A 56 4.44 -9.51 6.45
CA LEU A 56 5.56 -9.14 5.57
C LEU A 56 6.88 -8.82 6.30
N HIS A 57 6.80 -8.44 7.59
CA HIS A 57 7.95 -8.24 8.46
C HIS A 57 9.02 -7.26 7.92
N LEU A 58 8.57 -6.17 7.27
CA LEU A 58 9.43 -5.11 6.75
C LEU A 58 10.11 -4.37 7.92
N ARG A 59 11.44 -4.31 7.92
CA ARG A 59 12.21 -3.78 9.07
C ARG A 59 12.72 -2.36 8.89
N ASP A 60 12.86 -1.91 7.64
CA ASP A 60 13.44 -0.62 7.30
C ASP A 60 12.87 -0.08 5.99
N ALA A 61 13.21 1.17 5.68
CA ALA A 61 12.71 1.86 4.50
C ALA A 61 13.22 1.27 3.18
N ASP A 62 14.42 0.66 3.16
CA ASP A 62 14.99 0.07 1.95
C ASP A 62 14.28 -1.24 1.59
N GLN A 63 13.97 -2.07 2.59
CA GLN A 63 13.10 -3.24 2.41
C GLN A 63 11.71 -2.83 1.93
N ALA A 64 11.12 -1.80 2.54
CA ALA A 64 9.83 -1.28 2.10
C ALA A 64 9.89 -0.80 0.64
N GLY A 65 10.89 0.00 0.27
CA GLY A 65 11.08 0.46 -1.10
C GLY A 65 11.23 -0.69 -2.10
N THR A 66 12.00 -1.71 -1.75
CA THR A 66 12.19 -2.91 -2.59
C THR A 66 10.86 -3.62 -2.83
N VAL A 67 10.06 -3.84 -1.77
CA VAL A 67 8.74 -4.47 -1.89
C VAL A 67 7.77 -3.62 -2.70
N LEU A 68 7.70 -2.31 -2.45
CA LEU A 68 6.81 -1.40 -3.16
C LEU A 68 7.11 -1.36 -4.67
N HIS A 69 8.39 -1.43 -5.06
CA HIS A 69 8.80 -1.55 -6.45
C HIS A 69 8.34 -2.84 -7.13
N ARG A 70 8.02 -3.89 -6.37
CA ARG A 70 7.43 -5.13 -6.91
C ARG A 70 5.91 -5.05 -7.04
N LEU A 71 5.25 -4.23 -6.22
CA LEU A 71 3.79 -4.10 -6.19
C LEU A 71 3.25 -3.14 -7.25
N ALA A 72 4.05 -2.17 -7.69
CA ALA A 72 3.63 -1.14 -8.65
C ALA A 72 4.62 -0.99 -9.80
N PRO A 73 4.13 -0.70 -11.03
CA PRO A 73 5.00 -0.50 -12.20
C PRO A 73 5.89 0.74 -12.07
N ALA A 74 5.48 1.74 -11.29
CA ALA A 74 6.26 2.93 -10.99
C ALA A 74 5.85 3.51 -9.64
N LEU A 75 6.82 4.01 -8.88
CA LEU A 75 6.59 4.79 -7.67
C LEU A 75 6.53 6.28 -8.01
N MET A 76 5.61 7.01 -7.37
CA MET A 76 5.44 8.44 -7.59
C MET A 76 6.53 9.21 -6.82
N THR A 77 7.25 10.09 -7.52
CA THR A 77 8.08 11.11 -6.85
C THR A 77 7.18 12.06 -6.09
N ASP A 78 7.52 12.35 -4.83
CA ASP A 78 6.76 13.28 -4.00
C ASP A 78 6.52 14.63 -4.71
N LYS A 79 5.28 15.13 -4.57
CA LYS A 79 4.78 16.39 -5.13
C LYS A 79 4.14 17.28 -4.08
N GLU A 80 4.21 16.89 -2.80
CA GLU A 80 3.62 17.66 -1.72
C GLU A 80 4.29 19.03 -1.59
N ALA A 81 3.49 20.10 -1.74
CA ALA A 81 3.98 21.47 -1.87
C ALA A 81 3.96 22.27 -0.56
N PHE A 82 3.08 21.90 0.38
CA PHE A 82 2.84 22.67 1.60
C PHE A 82 3.13 21.89 2.88
N ALA A 83 3.25 20.56 2.81
CA ALA A 83 3.65 19.72 3.93
C ALA A 83 4.89 18.86 3.59
N PRO A 84 6.09 19.46 3.54
CA PRO A 84 7.30 18.79 3.07
C PRO A 84 7.52 17.44 3.76
N ARG A 85 7.87 16.43 2.97
CA ARG A 85 8.13 15.06 3.44
C ARG A 85 9.61 14.78 3.45
N ARG A 86 10.05 13.98 4.42
CA ARG A 86 11.39 13.41 4.41
C ARG A 86 11.43 12.26 3.42
N THR A 87 12.44 12.24 2.55
CA THR A 87 12.75 11.04 1.75
C THR A 87 13.57 10.08 2.60
N TYR A 88 13.12 8.83 2.73
CA TYR A 88 13.91 7.77 3.36
C TYR A 88 14.76 7.05 2.32
N THR A 89 14.12 6.64 1.22
CA THR A 89 14.74 6.03 0.03
C THR A 89 13.87 6.39 -1.19
N PRO A 90 14.33 6.32 -2.44
CA PRO A 90 13.51 6.71 -3.59
C PRO A 90 12.14 6.03 -3.61
N GLY A 91 11.06 6.83 -3.66
CA GLY A 91 9.68 6.31 -3.63
C GLY A 91 9.12 6.00 -2.24
N VAL A 92 9.90 6.16 -1.17
CA VAL A 92 9.47 6.00 0.23
C VAL A 92 9.70 7.30 1.00
N TYR A 93 8.59 7.89 1.45
CA TYR A 93 8.56 9.19 2.09
C TYR A 93 7.92 9.10 3.46
N SER A 94 8.23 10.03 4.35
CA SER A 94 7.44 10.22 5.57
C SER A 94 6.01 10.65 5.21
N SER A 95 5.07 10.46 6.13
CA SER A 95 3.77 11.14 6.05
C SER A 95 3.96 12.66 6.02
N SER A 96 2.95 13.38 5.54
CA SER A 96 2.90 14.84 5.68
C SER A 96 2.99 15.24 7.14
N ALA A 97 3.83 16.23 7.44
CA ALA A 97 3.90 16.78 8.79
C ALA A 97 2.56 17.43 9.16
N TRP A 98 1.95 16.97 10.25
CA TRP A 98 0.66 17.47 10.73
C TRP A 98 0.71 17.65 12.24
N PRO A 99 0.11 18.72 12.80
CA PRO A 99 0.06 18.90 14.25
C PRO A 99 -0.60 17.70 14.94
N GLN A 100 0.08 17.11 15.92
CA GLN A 100 -0.40 15.90 16.62
C GLN A 100 -1.74 16.10 17.34
N ASN A 101 -2.07 17.35 17.68
CA ASN A 101 -3.30 17.72 18.40
C ASN A 101 -4.44 18.16 17.46
N GLN A 102 -4.30 18.01 16.14
CA GLN A 102 -5.33 18.41 15.18
C GLN A 102 -5.77 17.20 14.33
N PRO A 103 -7.08 16.97 14.17
CA PRO A 103 -7.55 15.95 13.24
C PRO A 103 -7.22 16.36 11.80
N MET A 104 -6.83 15.39 10.98
CA MET A 104 -6.72 15.58 9.54
C MET A 104 -8.05 15.24 8.89
N CYS A 105 -8.62 16.16 8.11
CA CYS A 105 -9.87 15.89 7.39
C CYS A 105 -9.68 14.73 6.39
N MET A 106 -10.74 13.97 6.14
CA MET A 106 -10.75 12.98 5.07
C MET A 106 -10.50 13.66 3.72
N HIS A 107 -9.53 13.16 2.96
CA HIS A 107 -9.15 13.70 1.65
C HIS A 107 -8.57 12.58 0.78
N HIS A 108 -8.45 12.85 -0.52
CA HIS A 108 -7.66 12.02 -1.42
C HIS A 108 -6.25 12.61 -1.53
N GLU A 109 -5.25 11.74 -1.44
CA GLU A 109 -3.84 12.11 -1.55
C GLU A 109 -3.59 12.92 -2.84
N LEU A 110 -2.98 14.10 -2.71
CA LEU A 110 -2.64 15.00 -3.82
C LEU A 110 -3.80 15.32 -4.79
N SER A 111 -5.05 15.39 -4.29
CA SER A 111 -6.24 15.65 -5.12
C SER A 111 -6.23 16.98 -5.88
N TYR A 112 -5.35 17.90 -5.50
CA TYR A 112 -5.14 19.19 -6.16
C TYR A 112 -4.21 19.11 -7.37
N THR A 113 -3.56 17.97 -7.61
CA THR A 113 -2.64 17.78 -8.74
C THR A 113 -3.35 17.21 -9.96
N ARG A 114 -2.79 17.40 -11.16
CA ARG A 114 -3.35 16.84 -12.42
C ARG A 114 -3.21 15.31 -12.54
N ARG A 115 -2.29 14.72 -11.78
CA ARG A 115 -1.99 13.29 -11.82
C ARG A 115 -1.84 12.80 -10.38
N PRO A 116 -2.95 12.67 -9.63
CA PRO A 116 -2.91 12.11 -8.29
C PRO A 116 -2.50 10.63 -8.34
N PRO A 117 -2.02 10.05 -7.22
CA PRO A 117 -1.70 8.64 -7.15
C PRO A 117 -2.96 7.78 -7.33
N ALA A 118 -2.83 6.66 -8.05
CA ALA A 118 -3.90 5.69 -8.20
C ALA A 118 -4.10 4.81 -6.96
N SER A 119 -3.05 4.65 -6.15
CA SER A 119 -3.04 3.90 -4.90
C SER A 119 -1.94 4.41 -3.99
N CYS A 120 -2.13 4.29 -2.68
CA CYS A 120 -1.11 4.56 -1.68
C CYS A 120 -0.80 3.28 -0.91
N CYS A 121 0.47 3.10 -0.52
CA CYS A 121 0.89 2.00 0.35
C CYS A 121 1.60 2.60 1.56
N SER A 122 1.27 2.12 2.76
CA SER A 122 1.92 2.53 3.99
C SER A 122 2.35 1.28 4.77
N PRO A 123 3.66 1.08 5.01
CA PRO A 123 4.09 0.14 6.03
C PRO A 123 3.64 0.68 7.39
N VAL A 124 3.09 -0.21 8.24
CA VAL A 124 2.59 0.11 9.58
C VAL A 124 3.61 -0.32 10.62
#